data_AF-A0A1I3FK70-F1
#
_entry.id   AF-A0A1I3FK70-F1
#
_cell.length_a   1.000
_cell.length_b   1.000
_cell.length_c   1.000
_cell.angle_alpha   90.00
_cell.angle_beta   90.00
_cell.angle_gamma   90.00
#
_symmetry.space_group_name_H-M   'P 1'
#
loop_
_entity.id
_entity.type
_entity.pdbx_description
1 polymer ?
#
loop_
_entity_poly.entity_id
_entity_poly.type
_entity_poly.pdbx_seq_one_letter_code
_entity_poly.pdbx_strand_id
1 'polypeptide(L)'
;MKKLLICIAALVFIVGFTFDASAQKRGKGHWSKERKEHVKYHKKREKAFHNYAKHDRPYHRYYEERDRAYKRYAKGKGLRYRDHDNWYYGKRFHHHTEYVYFPKYRTYYDPYRRGYVYRHNRAWVFAPTMPSFLVGLDIGALNVQFMANLPL
;
A
#
# COMPACT_ATOMS: atom_id res chain seq x y z
N MET A 1 71.42 32.77 28.71
CA MET A 1 70.00 32.50 29.07
C MET A 1 69.02 32.51 27.89
N LYS A 2 69.25 33.26 26.80
CA LYS A 2 68.34 33.27 25.62
C LYS A 2 68.30 31.95 24.84
N LYS A 3 69.42 31.20 24.77
CA LYS A 3 69.48 29.88 24.09
C LYS A 3 68.74 28.76 24.83
N LEU A 4 68.63 28.86 26.16
CA LEU A 4 67.89 27.91 27.00
C LEU A 4 66.37 28.08 26.87
N LEU A 5 65.90 29.32 26.73
CA LEU A 5 64.47 29.62 26.49
C LEU A 5 63.97 29.12 25.13
N ILE A 6 64.83 29.12 24.10
CA ILE A 6 64.48 28.60 22.76
C ILE A 6 64.32 27.08 22.78
N CYS A 7 65.16 26.35 23.52
CA CYS A 7 65.04 24.90 23.66
C CYS A 7 63.78 24.49 24.43
N ILE A 8 63.34 25.27 25.42
CA ILE A 8 62.11 25.01 26.17
C ILE A 8 60.87 25.28 25.29
N ALA A 9 60.87 26.35 24.49
CA ALA A 9 59.78 26.64 23.56
C ALA A 9 59.62 25.56 22.47
N ALA A 10 60.73 25.01 21.97
CA ALA A 10 60.71 23.90 21.00
C ALA A 10 60.18 22.58 21.61
N LEU A 11 60.45 22.33 22.89
CA LEU A 11 59.95 21.15 23.61
C LEU A 11 58.43 21.24 23.88
N VAL A 12 57.89 22.41 24.20
CA VAL A 12 56.44 22.59 24.37
C VAL A 12 55.68 22.42 23.05
N PHE A 13 56.29 22.78 21.92
CA PHE A 13 55.66 22.61 20.59
C PHE A 13 55.60 21.14 20.14
N ILE A 14 56.51 20.29 20.59
CA ILE A 14 56.52 18.85 20.26
C ILE A 14 55.50 18.07 21.11
N VAL A 15 55.23 18.51 22.34
CA VAL A 15 54.21 17.88 23.20
C VAL A 15 52.78 18.27 22.78
N GLY A 16 52.59 19.44 22.16
CA GLY A 16 51.29 19.93 21.69
C GLY A 16 50.71 19.19 20.46
N PHE A 17 51.49 18.36 19.77
CA PHE A 17 51.08 17.71 18.51
C PHE A 17 50.81 16.20 18.59
N THR A 18 50.74 15.61 19.79
CA THR A 18 50.43 14.17 19.93
C THR A 18 49.00 13.85 20.36
N PHE A 19 48.13 14.86 20.53
CA PHE A 19 46.70 14.66 20.74
C PHE A 19 45.90 14.75 19.43
N ASP A 20 46.20 13.89 18.46
CA ASP A 20 45.18 13.50 17.47
C ASP A 20 45.45 12.15 16.78
N ALA A 21 46.10 11.22 17.50
CA ALA A 21 46.31 9.86 17.03
C ALA A 21 45.63 8.82 17.94
N SER A 22 44.39 9.09 18.37
CA SER A 22 43.58 8.05 19.05
C SER A 22 42.05 8.27 18.99
N ALA A 23 41.50 8.66 17.84
CA ALA A 23 40.04 8.66 17.62
C ALA A 23 39.53 7.52 16.72
N GLN A 24 40.39 6.58 16.30
CA GLN A 24 39.97 5.36 15.59
C GLN A 24 39.97 4.14 16.53
N LYS A 25 39.16 4.18 17.60
CA LYS A 25 38.79 2.96 18.32
C LYS A 25 37.27 2.87 18.49
N ARG A 26 36.71 1.86 17.81
CA ARG A 26 35.44 1.16 18.09
C ARG A 26 34.13 1.84 17.66
N GLY A 27 33.91 1.90 16.34
CA GLY A 27 32.58 2.09 15.73
C GLY A 27 31.79 0.80 15.43
N LYS A 28 31.97 -0.31 16.18
CA LYS A 28 31.19 -1.56 15.93
C LYS A 28 29.74 -1.51 16.43
N GLY A 29 29.36 -0.47 17.18
CA GLY A 29 28.03 -0.35 17.80
C GLY A 29 26.95 0.29 16.93
N HIS A 30 27.30 1.32 16.13
CA HIS A 30 26.36 2.15 15.37
C HIS A 30 25.65 1.34 14.27
N TRP A 31 26.44 0.68 13.41
CA TRP A 31 25.95 -0.23 12.37
C TRP A 31 25.12 -1.39 12.94
N SER A 32 25.43 -1.86 14.16
CA SER A 32 24.64 -2.92 14.79
C SER A 32 23.27 -2.43 15.26
N LYS A 33 23.16 -1.17 15.71
CA LYS A 33 21.89 -0.54 16.11
C LYS A 33 21.04 -0.26 14.88
N GLU A 34 21.59 0.39 13.86
CA GLU A 34 20.87 0.66 12.60
C GLU A 34 20.42 -0.64 11.92
N ARG A 35 21.27 -1.67 11.87
CA ARG A 35 20.88 -2.98 11.34
C ARG A 35 19.77 -3.63 12.18
N LYS A 36 19.83 -3.54 13.51
CA LYS A 36 18.77 -4.06 14.39
C LYS A 36 17.47 -3.28 14.23
N GLU A 37 17.54 -1.97 14.04
CA GLU A 37 16.38 -1.12 13.79
C GLU A 37 15.77 -1.38 12.42
N HIS A 38 16.60 -1.52 11.38
CA HIS A 38 16.18 -1.89 10.04
C HIS A 38 15.51 -3.27 10.01
N VAL A 39 16.10 -4.27 10.67
CA VAL A 39 15.50 -5.60 10.82
C VAL A 39 14.20 -5.54 11.64
N LYS A 40 14.14 -4.75 12.72
CA LYS A 40 12.90 -4.53 13.48
C LYS A 40 11.82 -3.87 12.63
N TYR A 41 12.18 -2.89 11.81
CA TYR A 41 11.28 -2.18 10.91
C TYR A 41 10.71 -3.14 9.86
N HIS A 42 11.57 -3.90 9.18
CA HIS A 42 11.14 -4.93 8.22
C HIS A 42 10.26 -5.99 8.87
N LYS A 43 10.64 -6.49 10.05
CA LYS A 43 9.87 -7.50 10.79
C LYS A 43 8.50 -6.97 11.24
N LYS A 44 8.41 -5.69 11.66
CA LYS A 44 7.12 -5.05 11.98
C LYS A 44 6.25 -4.91 10.73
N ARG A 45 6.84 -4.50 9.60
CA ARG A 45 6.14 -4.31 8.34
C ARG A 45 5.64 -5.64 7.74
N GLU A 46 6.46 -6.69 7.79
CA GLU A 46 6.04 -8.06 7.45
C GLU A 46 4.90 -8.53 8.35
N LYS A 47 5.00 -8.33 9.67
CA LYS A 47 3.96 -8.77 10.60
C LYS A 47 2.65 -8.00 10.40
N ALA A 48 2.72 -6.71 10.08
CA ALA A 48 1.55 -5.90 9.72
C ALA A 48 0.92 -6.39 8.40
N PHE A 49 1.73 -6.65 7.37
CA PHE A 49 1.27 -7.23 6.11
C PHE A 49 0.65 -8.62 6.31
N HIS A 50 1.28 -9.47 7.12
CA HIS A 50 0.76 -10.81 7.44
C HIS A 50 -0.57 -10.75 8.18
N ASN A 51 -0.72 -9.82 9.13
CA ASN A 51 -1.99 -9.63 9.84
C ASN A 51 -3.08 -9.12 8.89
N TYR A 52 -2.76 -8.15 8.03
CA TYR A 52 -3.69 -7.66 7.01
C TYR A 52 -4.14 -8.79 6.07
N ALA A 53 -3.20 -9.55 5.51
CA ALA A 53 -3.47 -10.69 4.65
C ALA A 53 -4.28 -11.80 5.35
N LYS A 54 -4.08 -11.99 6.67
CA LYS A 54 -4.82 -12.99 7.45
C LYS A 54 -6.29 -12.60 7.63
N HIS A 55 -6.59 -11.30 7.78
CA HIS A 55 -7.95 -10.79 7.85
C HIS A 55 -8.63 -10.73 6.46
N ASP A 56 -7.86 -10.53 5.40
CA ASP A 56 -8.39 -10.49 4.03
C ASP A 56 -8.71 -11.90 3.47
N ARG A 57 -7.94 -12.92 3.85
CA ARG A 57 -8.12 -14.33 3.40
C ARG A 57 -9.56 -14.88 3.49
N PRO A 58 -10.27 -14.81 4.63
CA PRO A 58 -11.64 -15.34 4.71
C PRO A 58 -12.60 -14.56 3.81
N TYR A 59 -12.39 -13.25 3.69
CA TYR A 59 -13.20 -12.39 2.85
C TYR A 59 -12.99 -12.72 1.37
N HIS A 60 -11.73 -12.82 0.94
CA HIS A 60 -11.37 -13.23 -0.41
C HIS A 60 -11.96 -14.59 -0.79
N ARG A 61 -11.86 -15.57 0.12
CA ARG A 61 -12.41 -16.93 -0.09
C ARG A 61 -13.93 -16.91 -0.30
N TYR A 62 -14.67 -16.11 0.47
CA TYR A 62 -16.11 -15.96 0.30
C TYR A 62 -16.49 -15.44 -1.11
N TYR A 63 -15.78 -14.42 -1.62
CA TYR A 63 -16.05 -13.90 -2.95
C TYR A 63 -15.61 -14.84 -4.07
N GLU A 64 -14.51 -15.59 -3.91
CA GLU A 64 -14.13 -16.64 -4.84
C GLU A 64 -15.19 -17.74 -4.95
N GLU A 65 -15.70 -18.23 -3.82
CA GLU A 65 -16.75 -19.25 -3.80
C GLU A 65 -18.03 -18.75 -4.46
N ARG A 66 -18.43 -17.51 -4.16
CA ARG A 66 -19.58 -16.86 -4.80
C ARG A 66 -19.39 -16.69 -6.30
N ASP A 67 -18.19 -16.28 -6.74
CA ASP A 67 -17.86 -16.14 -8.16
C ASP A 67 -17.94 -17.48 -8.89
N ARG A 68 -17.39 -18.55 -8.29
CA ARG A 68 -17.54 -19.92 -8.82
C ARG A 68 -19.00 -20.34 -8.91
N ALA A 69 -19.81 -20.05 -7.90
CA ALA A 69 -21.24 -20.36 -7.91
C ALA A 69 -21.98 -19.59 -9.02
N TYR A 70 -21.68 -18.31 -9.20
CA TYR A 70 -22.27 -17.50 -10.26
C TYR A 70 -21.85 -17.96 -11.66
N LYS A 71 -20.57 -18.31 -11.85
CA LYS A 71 -20.08 -18.94 -13.11
C LYS A 71 -20.86 -20.21 -13.45
N ARG A 72 -21.13 -21.07 -12.45
CA ARG A 72 -21.95 -22.27 -12.64
C ARG A 72 -23.40 -21.93 -13.00
N TYR A 73 -24.00 -20.97 -12.30
CA TYR A 73 -25.36 -20.50 -12.59
C TYR A 73 -25.49 -19.94 -14.01
N ALA A 74 -24.58 -19.04 -14.41
CA ALA A 74 -24.57 -18.44 -15.73
C ALA A 74 -24.43 -19.51 -16.82
N LYS A 75 -23.50 -20.46 -16.65
CA LYS A 75 -23.33 -21.61 -17.54
C LYS A 75 -24.61 -22.44 -17.65
N GLY A 76 -25.27 -22.73 -16.52
CA GLY A 76 -26.51 -23.52 -16.47
C GLY A 76 -27.71 -22.82 -17.12
N LYS A 77 -27.70 -21.48 -17.16
CA LYS A 77 -28.73 -20.67 -17.83
C LYS A 77 -28.40 -20.29 -19.27
N GLY A 78 -27.26 -20.74 -19.81
CA GLY A 78 -26.77 -20.31 -21.13
C GLY A 78 -26.39 -18.82 -21.19
N LEU A 79 -26.24 -18.17 -20.03
CA LEU A 79 -25.81 -16.78 -19.94
C LEU A 79 -24.29 -16.72 -20.07
N ARG A 80 -23.80 -15.74 -20.84
CA ARG A 80 -22.36 -15.48 -20.89
C ARG A 80 -21.92 -14.86 -19.57
N TYR A 81 -21.07 -15.56 -18.82
CA TYR A 81 -20.40 -14.97 -17.67
C TYR A 81 -19.63 -13.73 -18.15
N ARG A 82 -20.04 -12.56 -17.66
CA ARG A 82 -19.37 -11.30 -17.94
C ARG A 82 -18.62 -10.93 -16.68
N ASP A 83 -17.32 -10.87 -16.81
CA ASP A 83 -16.44 -10.46 -15.72
C ASP A 83 -16.72 -8.99 -15.42
N HIS A 84 -17.60 -8.76 -14.44
CA HIS A 84 -18.25 -7.47 -14.21
C HIS A 84 -17.32 -6.44 -13.60
N ASP A 85 -16.16 -6.87 -13.12
CA ASP A 85 -15.12 -6.07 -12.49
C ASP A 85 -13.76 -6.16 -13.19
N ASN A 86 -13.65 -6.81 -14.34
CA ASN A 86 -12.37 -6.92 -15.06
C ASN A 86 -11.75 -5.53 -15.37
N TRP A 87 -12.59 -4.52 -15.62
CA TRP A 87 -12.13 -3.15 -15.84
C TRP A 87 -11.35 -2.59 -14.64
N TYR A 88 -11.69 -3.02 -13.42
CA TYR A 88 -11.06 -2.55 -12.19
C TYR A 88 -9.62 -3.05 -12.04
N TYR A 89 -9.29 -4.21 -12.61
CA TYR A 89 -7.94 -4.74 -12.63
C TYR A 89 -7.15 -4.29 -13.88
N GLY A 90 -7.72 -3.39 -14.68
CA GLY A 90 -7.03 -2.77 -15.82
C GLY A 90 -5.96 -1.76 -15.38
N LYS A 91 -5.09 -1.37 -16.33
CA LYS A 91 -3.94 -0.47 -16.08
C LYS A 91 -4.29 0.81 -15.30
N ARG A 92 -5.46 1.39 -15.52
CA ARG A 92 -5.89 2.63 -14.85
C ARG A 92 -6.26 2.44 -13.37
N PHE A 93 -6.77 1.27 -13.01
CA PHE A 93 -7.46 1.06 -11.73
C PHE A 93 -6.74 0.08 -10.81
N HIS A 94 -5.88 -0.80 -11.34
CA HIS A 94 -5.27 -1.90 -10.59
C HIS A 94 -4.37 -1.52 -9.40
N HIS A 95 -3.91 -0.27 -9.33
CA HIS A 95 -3.11 0.23 -8.19
C HIS A 95 -3.96 0.84 -7.07
N HIS A 96 -5.25 1.02 -7.31
CA HIS A 96 -6.17 1.58 -6.33
C HIS A 96 -6.80 0.48 -5.50
N THR A 97 -7.00 0.77 -4.22
CA THR A 97 -7.75 -0.08 -3.27
C THR A 97 -8.97 0.65 -2.71
N GLU A 98 -9.11 1.92 -3.10
CA GLU A 98 -10.18 2.81 -2.74
C GLU A 98 -11.45 2.52 -3.54
N TYR A 99 -12.57 3.03 -3.03
CA TYR A 99 -13.83 3.05 -3.75
C TYR A 99 -13.68 3.87 -5.03
N VAL A 100 -14.22 3.38 -6.13
CA VAL A 100 -14.27 4.13 -7.40
C VAL A 100 -15.65 4.74 -7.53
N TYR A 101 -15.75 6.05 -7.35
CA TYR A 101 -16.98 6.79 -7.53
C TYR A 101 -17.13 7.25 -8.98
N PHE A 102 -18.33 7.03 -9.53
CA PHE A 102 -18.78 7.46 -10.84
C PHE A 102 -19.79 8.62 -10.68
N PRO A 103 -19.34 9.90 -10.69
CA PRO A 103 -20.20 11.02 -10.31
C PRO A 103 -21.44 11.17 -11.19
N LYS A 104 -21.27 10.98 -12.51
CA LYS A 104 -22.36 11.05 -13.50
C LYS A 104 -23.49 10.05 -13.22
N TYR A 105 -23.17 8.90 -12.63
CA TYR A 105 -24.10 7.80 -12.39
C TYR A 105 -24.45 7.62 -10.92
N ARG A 106 -23.90 8.46 -10.02
CA ARG A 106 -24.09 8.36 -8.57
C ARG A 106 -23.91 6.92 -8.06
N THR A 107 -22.83 6.29 -8.52
CA THR A 107 -22.54 4.88 -8.30
C THR A 107 -21.12 4.73 -7.81
N TYR A 108 -20.89 3.86 -6.85
CA TYR A 108 -19.58 3.43 -6.38
C TYR A 108 -19.30 2.02 -6.86
N TYR A 109 -18.06 1.73 -7.18
CA TYR A 109 -17.53 0.38 -7.17
C TYR A 109 -16.79 0.16 -5.84
N ASP A 110 -17.22 -0.86 -5.11
CA ASP A 110 -16.63 -1.34 -3.87
C ASP A 110 -15.66 -2.49 -4.19
N PRO A 111 -14.34 -2.25 -4.13
CA PRO A 111 -13.36 -3.27 -4.47
C PRO A 111 -13.25 -4.38 -3.42
N TYR A 112 -13.59 -4.08 -2.16
CA TYR A 112 -13.65 -5.08 -1.11
C TYR A 112 -14.80 -6.06 -1.42
N ARG A 113 -16.00 -5.54 -1.67
CA ARG A 113 -17.18 -6.37 -1.96
C ARG A 113 -17.26 -6.87 -3.40
N ARG A 114 -16.31 -6.47 -4.26
CA ARG A 114 -16.28 -6.71 -5.71
C ARG A 114 -17.65 -6.49 -6.36
N GLY A 115 -18.22 -5.31 -6.13
CA GLY A 115 -19.58 -4.98 -6.57
C GLY A 115 -19.84 -3.49 -6.57
N TYR A 116 -21.08 -3.13 -6.90
CA TYR A 116 -21.50 -1.76 -7.12
C TYR A 116 -22.48 -1.32 -6.05
N VAL A 117 -22.33 -0.09 -5.57
CA VAL A 117 -23.29 0.55 -4.66
C VAL A 117 -23.87 1.76 -5.40
N TYR A 118 -25.17 1.76 -5.64
CA TYR A 118 -25.83 2.83 -6.39
C TYR A 118 -27.17 3.20 -5.78
N ARG A 119 -27.68 4.37 -6.15
CA ARG A 119 -28.96 4.86 -5.64
C ARG A 119 -30.11 4.29 -6.48
N HIS A 120 -31.02 3.56 -5.82
CA HIS A 120 -32.25 3.03 -6.42
C HIS A 120 -33.43 3.30 -5.48
N ASN A 121 -34.52 3.89 -5.99
CA ASN A 121 -35.71 4.23 -5.20
C ASN A 121 -35.39 4.94 -3.86
N ARG A 122 -34.53 5.96 -3.93
CA ARG A 122 -34.03 6.76 -2.78
C ARG A 122 -33.12 6.01 -1.79
N ALA A 123 -32.93 4.70 -1.92
CA ALA A 123 -32.02 3.91 -1.09
C ALA A 123 -30.68 3.65 -1.81
N TRP A 124 -29.62 3.46 -1.04
CA TRP A 124 -28.39 2.87 -1.54
C TRP A 124 -28.53 1.35 -1.57
N VAL A 125 -28.33 0.76 -2.74
CA VAL A 125 -28.41 -0.69 -2.94
C VAL A 125 -27.06 -1.21 -3.42
N PHE A 126 -26.69 -2.39 -2.93
CA PHE A 126 -25.53 -3.12 -3.40
C PHE A 126 -25.95 -4.11 -4.48
N ALA A 127 -25.28 -4.09 -5.62
CA ALA A 127 -25.35 -5.12 -6.64
C ALA A 127 -24.00 -5.81 -6.81
N PRO A 128 -23.95 -7.15 -6.76
CA PRO A 128 -22.71 -7.89 -6.99
C PRO A 128 -22.27 -7.86 -8.46
N THR A 129 -23.13 -7.46 -9.38
CA THR A 129 -22.88 -7.39 -10.82
C THR A 129 -22.98 -5.95 -11.30
N MET A 130 -22.40 -5.67 -12.46
CA MET A 130 -22.48 -4.35 -13.09
C MET A 130 -23.95 -3.97 -13.35
N PRO A 131 -24.43 -2.83 -12.79
CA PRO A 131 -25.77 -2.33 -13.05
C PRO A 131 -26.00 -2.12 -14.55
N SER A 132 -27.22 -2.37 -15.02
CA SER A 132 -27.56 -2.30 -16.45
C SER A 132 -27.24 -0.94 -17.07
N PHE A 133 -27.37 0.16 -16.32
CA PHE A 133 -27.05 1.51 -16.80
C PHE A 133 -25.55 1.79 -16.99
N LEU A 134 -24.66 0.92 -16.48
CA LEU A 134 -23.21 0.97 -16.75
C LEU A 134 -22.78 0.02 -17.88
N VAL A 135 -23.67 -0.87 -18.32
CA VAL A 135 -23.35 -1.87 -19.35
C VAL A 135 -23.11 -1.19 -20.70
N GLY A 136 -21.96 -1.47 -21.29
CA GLY A 136 -21.59 -0.97 -22.63
C GLY A 136 -20.89 0.40 -22.60
N LEU A 137 -20.77 1.01 -21.42
CA LEU A 137 -19.94 2.20 -21.26
C LEU A 137 -18.46 1.83 -21.30
N ASP A 138 -17.66 2.72 -21.89
CA ASP A 138 -16.20 2.67 -21.74
C ASP A 138 -15.81 3.23 -20.37
N ILE A 139 -15.76 2.35 -19.37
CA ILE A 139 -15.38 2.70 -18.00
C ILE A 139 -13.94 3.24 -17.94
N GLY A 140 -13.07 2.81 -18.85
CA GLY A 140 -11.69 3.29 -18.96
C GLY A 140 -11.60 4.77 -19.31
N ALA A 141 -12.60 5.31 -20.01
CA ALA A 141 -12.68 6.71 -20.40
C ALA A 141 -13.54 7.58 -19.46
N LEU A 142 -14.28 7.00 -18.51
CA LEU A 142 -15.16 7.76 -17.62
C LEU A 142 -14.38 8.64 -16.65
N ASN A 143 -14.93 9.82 -16.34
CA ASN A 143 -14.48 10.62 -15.20
C ASN A 143 -14.91 9.92 -13.89
N VAL A 144 -13.93 9.64 -13.04
CA VAL A 144 -14.10 8.90 -11.78
C VAL A 144 -13.33 9.58 -10.67
N GLN A 145 -13.76 9.35 -9.43
CA GLN A 145 -13.07 9.81 -8.24
C GLN A 145 -12.71 8.61 -7.36
N PHE A 146 -11.50 8.60 -6.82
CA PHE A 146 -11.07 7.58 -5.86
C PHE A 146 -11.34 8.07 -4.45
N MET A 147 -12.03 7.27 -3.65
CA MET A 147 -12.48 7.67 -2.31
C MET A 147 -12.05 6.63 -1.29
N ALA A 148 -11.26 7.04 -0.29
CA ALA A 148 -10.84 6.15 0.79
C ALA A 148 -12.02 5.66 1.64
N ASN A 149 -13.05 6.50 1.80
CA ASN A 149 -14.25 6.20 2.58
C ASN A 149 -15.51 6.52 1.76
N LEU A 150 -16.57 5.73 1.97
CA LEU A 150 -17.89 6.03 1.41
C LEU A 150 -18.62 7.04 2.31
N PRO A 151 -19.11 8.17 1.76
CA PRO A 151 -20.08 9.01 2.44
C PRO A 151 -21.45 8.33 2.31
N LEU A 152 -21.74 7.35 3.19
CA LEU A 152 -23.04 6.70 3.29
C LEU A 152 -24.00 7.52 4.15
#